data_AF-A0A8T1X7K8-F1
#
_entry.id   AF-A0A8T1X7K8-F1
#
_cell.length_a   1.000
_cell.length_b   1.000
_cell.length_c   1.000
_cell.angle_alpha   90.00
_cell.angle_beta   90.00
_cell.angle_gamma   90.00
#
_symmetry.space_group_name_H-M   'P 1'
#
loop_
_entity.id
_entity.type
_entity.pdbx_description
1 polymer ?
#
loop_
_entity_poly.entity_id
_entity_poly.type
_entity_poly.pdbx_seq_one_letter_code
_entity_poly.pdbx_strand_id
1 'polypeptide(L)'
;MARGVVWRQYFQRQFFLSEAPLRAYLQALKIHQDALPIKFRANVEEFDEEDEDAEQDEQENDDEVAVVVATKETGRRPSYLSKQNAAFILADNKEWEWVPLHLTLSIVLDFCFRGRFEEAIEAYTSLPLTDSMRQKVVQVLEEFEQFPSVLYLYEVHRSLGGAVHALDVASELNALKKMGRVDEMDSRFQNLPTKEQSRADIQVLMGN
;
A
#
# COMPACT_ATOMS: atom_id res chain seq x y z
N MET A 1 -9.58 22.61 -4.86
CA MET A 1 -9.04 21.29 -4.43
C MET A 1 -9.53 20.16 -5.34
N ALA A 2 -10.83 20.03 -5.65
CA ALA A 2 -11.39 18.98 -6.52
C ALA A 2 -10.76 18.82 -7.93
N ARG A 3 -10.33 19.92 -8.58
CA ARG A 3 -9.75 19.86 -9.93
C ARG A 3 -8.45 19.04 -10.01
N GLY A 4 -7.65 19.02 -8.94
CA GLY A 4 -6.38 18.28 -8.91
C GLY A 4 -6.59 16.77 -8.80
N VAL A 5 -7.56 16.34 -7.99
CA VAL A 5 -7.91 14.91 -7.81
C VAL A 5 -8.56 14.35 -9.06
N VAL A 6 -9.52 15.08 -9.65
CA VAL A 6 -10.21 14.66 -10.88
C VAL A 6 -9.25 14.55 -12.05
N TRP A 7 -8.33 15.52 -12.20
CA TRP A 7 -7.31 15.45 -13.25
C TRP A 7 -6.37 14.26 -13.03
N ARG A 8 -5.97 13.98 -11.78
CA ARG A 8 -5.10 12.84 -11.46
C ARG A 8 -5.78 11.50 -11.76
N GLN A 9 -7.04 11.34 -11.36
CA GLN A 9 -7.83 10.13 -11.67
C GLN A 9 -8.00 9.96 -13.19
N TYR A 10 -8.27 11.04 -13.92
CA TYR A 10 -8.36 11.01 -15.38
C TYR A 10 -7.02 10.60 -16.00
N PHE A 11 -5.91 11.25 -15.59
CA PHE A 11 -4.57 10.95 -16.09
C PHE A 11 -4.17 9.50 -15.80
N GLN A 12 -4.41 9.02 -14.58
CA GLN A 12 -4.15 7.64 -14.17
C GLN A 12 -4.91 6.66 -15.06
N ARG A 13 -6.22 6.87 -15.24
CA ARG A 13 -7.03 6.03 -16.15
C ARG A 13 -6.49 6.03 -17.58
N GLN A 14 -6.18 7.20 -18.14
CA GLN A 14 -5.66 7.31 -19.51
C GLN A 14 -4.27 6.68 -19.66
N PHE A 15 -3.40 6.85 -18.67
CA PHE A 15 -2.07 6.27 -18.68
C PHE A 15 -2.13 4.75 -18.66
N PHE A 16 -2.94 4.17 -17.79
CA PHE A 16 -3.02 2.72 -17.72
C PHE A 16 -3.72 2.09 -18.93
N LEU A 17 -4.50 2.87 -19.70
CA LEU A 17 -5.03 2.45 -20.99
C LEU A 17 -4.00 2.49 -22.12
N SER A 18 -2.89 3.23 -21.98
CA SER A 18 -1.86 3.34 -23.01
C SER A 18 -0.79 2.26 -22.92
N GLU A 19 -0.94 1.29 -22.02
CA GLU A 19 0.01 0.20 -21.75
C GLU A 19 1.43 0.65 -21.37
N ALA A 20 1.61 1.95 -21.08
CA ALA A 20 2.92 2.48 -20.73
C ALA A 20 3.45 1.86 -19.41
N PRO A 21 4.78 1.66 -19.28
CA PRO A 21 5.39 1.00 -18.12
C PRO A 21 5.37 1.90 -16.88
N LEU A 22 5.51 1.30 -15.68
CA LEU A 22 5.56 2.01 -14.40
C LEU A 22 6.49 3.23 -14.43
N ARG A 23 7.70 3.06 -14.99
CA ARG A 23 8.68 4.13 -15.08
C ARG A 23 8.18 5.37 -15.83
N ALA A 24 7.42 5.19 -16.90
CA ALA A 24 6.85 6.30 -17.67
C ALA A 24 5.76 7.02 -16.86
N TYR A 25 4.96 6.28 -16.08
CA TYR A 25 3.96 6.87 -15.17
C TYR A 25 4.62 7.76 -14.14
N LEU A 26 5.62 7.22 -13.45
CA LEU A 26 6.31 7.91 -12.37
C LEU A 26 7.09 9.14 -12.88
N GLN A 27 7.68 9.07 -14.07
CA GLN A 27 8.29 10.23 -14.71
C GLN A 27 7.27 11.34 -15.00
N ALA A 28 6.11 11.01 -15.56
CA ALA A 28 5.06 11.98 -15.81
C ALA A 28 4.49 12.57 -14.51
N LEU A 29 4.30 11.74 -13.49
CA LEU A 29 3.87 12.16 -12.16
C LEU A 29 4.88 13.15 -11.55
N LYS A 30 6.18 12.86 -11.67
CA LYS A 30 7.26 13.74 -11.18
C LYS A 30 7.23 15.09 -11.86
N ILE A 31 7.16 15.11 -13.20
CA ILE A 31 7.08 16.35 -13.99
C ILE A 31 5.85 17.18 -13.56
N HIS A 32 4.71 16.53 -13.34
CA HIS A 32 3.50 17.22 -12.92
C HIS A 32 3.63 17.79 -11.50
N GLN A 33 4.20 17.03 -10.55
CA GLN A 33 4.49 17.55 -9.21
C GLN A 33 5.49 18.72 -9.25
N ASP A 34 6.49 18.64 -10.13
CA ASP A 34 7.49 19.69 -10.30
C ASP A 34 6.89 20.97 -10.90
N ALA A 35 5.90 20.84 -11.78
CA ALA A 35 5.18 21.97 -12.36
C ALA A 35 4.20 22.65 -11.39
N LEU A 36 3.79 21.98 -10.29
CA LEU A 36 2.87 22.57 -9.31
C LEU A 36 3.57 23.63 -8.44
N PRO A 37 2.94 24.81 -8.22
CA PRO A 37 3.47 25.83 -7.33
C PRO A 37 3.65 25.27 -5.91
N ILE A 38 4.73 25.67 -5.22
CA ILE A 38 5.12 25.19 -3.87
C ILE A 38 3.94 25.21 -2.88
N LYS A 39 3.05 26.21 -2.98
CA LYS A 39 1.84 26.35 -2.13
C LYS A 39 0.84 25.20 -2.25
N PHE A 40 0.86 24.43 -3.33
CA PHE A 40 -0.02 23.29 -3.55
C PHE A 40 0.65 21.94 -3.28
N ARG A 41 1.96 21.92 -2.97
CA ARG A 41 2.68 20.70 -2.62
C ARG A 41 2.41 20.28 -1.16
N ALA A 42 2.28 21.24 -0.25
CA ALA A 42 2.00 20.99 1.17
C ALA A 42 0.54 20.53 1.45
N ASN A 43 -0.44 21.07 0.73
CA ASN A 43 -1.87 20.75 0.95
C ASN A 43 -2.32 19.35 0.48
N VAL A 44 -1.42 18.53 -0.09
CA VAL A 44 -1.74 17.15 -0.48
C VAL A 44 -1.44 16.15 0.65
N GLU A 45 -0.60 16.53 1.62
CA GLU A 45 -0.24 15.68 2.77
C GLU A 45 -1.20 15.83 3.97
N GLU A 46 -2.02 16.88 4.00
CA GLU A 46 -2.84 17.28 5.17
C GLU A 46 -4.30 16.78 5.12
N PHE A 47 -4.68 15.96 4.12
CA PHE A 47 -6.09 15.60 3.86
C PHE A 47 -6.46 14.15 4.22
N ASP A 48 -5.59 13.38 4.89
CA ASP A 48 -5.79 11.96 5.21
C ASP A 48 -6.13 11.69 6.71
N GLU A 49 -6.50 12.71 7.51
CA GLU A 49 -6.77 12.52 8.96
C GLU A 49 -8.24 12.54 9.41
N GLU A 50 -9.25 12.67 8.55
CA GLU A 50 -10.65 12.66 9.02
C GLU A 50 -11.56 11.80 8.12
N ASP A 51 -11.80 10.57 8.55
CA ASP A 51 -13.08 9.85 8.41
C ASP A 51 -13.07 8.64 9.38
N GLU A 52 -13.01 8.93 10.68
CA GLU A 52 -13.51 8.00 11.72
C GLU A 52 -14.62 8.71 12.51
N ASP A 53 -15.73 7.98 12.66
CA ASP A 53 -16.88 8.21 13.55
C ASP A 53 -17.95 9.23 13.14
N ALA A 54 -18.79 8.80 12.19
CA ALA A 54 -20.16 9.30 12.05
C ALA A 54 -21.09 8.62 13.07
N GLU A 55 -21.09 9.09 14.32
CA GLU A 55 -22.27 9.00 15.20
C GLU A 55 -22.32 10.21 16.15
N GLN A 56 -23.28 11.12 15.92
CA GLN A 56 -24.27 11.47 16.95
C GLN A 56 -25.36 12.41 16.44
N ASP A 57 -26.54 12.11 16.94
CA ASP A 57 -27.83 12.76 16.75
C ASP A 57 -27.89 14.23 17.21
N GLU A 58 -28.85 14.94 16.61
CA GLU A 58 -29.62 16.11 17.06
C GLU A 58 -29.16 16.90 18.30
N GLN A 59 -29.04 18.23 18.21
CA GLN A 59 -30.17 19.17 18.36
C GLN A 59 -29.71 20.65 18.38
N GLU A 60 -30.61 21.52 17.94
CA GLU A 60 -30.56 22.98 17.89
C GLU A 60 -30.24 23.65 19.25
N ASN A 61 -29.46 24.74 19.27
CA ASN A 61 -29.97 26.11 19.50
C ASN A 61 -28.87 27.21 19.50
N ASP A 62 -29.31 28.43 19.19
CA ASP A 62 -28.69 29.76 19.28
C ASP A 62 -27.71 30.00 20.45
N ASP A 63 -26.60 30.70 20.25
CA ASP A 63 -26.54 32.18 20.21
C ASP A 63 -25.10 32.73 20.33
N GLU A 64 -24.93 33.93 19.78
CA GLU A 64 -23.93 34.97 20.07
C GLU A 64 -22.40 34.77 19.91
N VAL A 65 -21.90 35.66 19.04
CA VAL A 65 -20.52 35.98 18.69
C VAL A 65 -19.79 36.66 19.87
N ALA A 66 -18.63 36.13 20.26
CA ALA A 66 -17.65 36.87 21.06
C ALA A 66 -16.24 36.76 20.46
N VAL A 67 -15.83 37.87 19.85
CA VAL A 67 -14.47 38.16 19.38
C VAL A 67 -13.53 38.30 20.58
N VAL A 68 -12.43 37.54 20.62
CA VAL A 68 -11.25 37.95 21.39
C VAL A 68 -9.96 37.66 20.62
N VAL A 69 -9.29 38.75 20.26
CA VAL A 69 -7.96 38.83 19.66
C VAL A 69 -6.91 38.43 20.68
N ALA A 70 -6.00 37.51 20.32
CA ALA A 70 -4.74 37.35 21.03
C ALA A 70 -3.60 36.96 20.08
N THR A 71 -2.55 37.77 20.18
CA THR A 71 -1.34 37.87 19.37
C THR A 71 -0.33 36.75 19.65
N LYS A 72 0.36 36.31 18.59
CA LYS A 72 1.72 35.72 18.52
C LYS A 72 2.29 35.05 19.78
N GLU A 73 2.47 33.73 19.71
CA GLU A 73 3.67 33.08 20.24
C GLU A 73 4.20 32.00 19.28
N THR A 74 5.45 32.20 18.88
CA THR A 74 6.31 31.24 18.22
C THR A 74 6.61 30.07 19.16
N GLY A 75 6.11 28.88 18.82
CA GLY A 75 6.47 27.65 19.51
C GLY A 75 6.60 26.50 18.51
N ARG A 76 7.82 26.23 18.04
CA ARG A 76 8.19 24.96 17.40
C ARG A 76 7.90 23.85 18.40
N ARG A 77 6.77 23.16 18.25
CA ARG A 77 6.60 21.82 18.83
C ARG A 77 7.24 20.83 17.85
N PRO A 78 8.19 19.99 18.28
CA PRO A 78 8.53 18.80 17.52
C PRO A 78 7.30 17.90 17.62
N SER A 79 6.49 17.84 16.56
CA SER A 79 5.42 16.85 16.51
C SER A 79 6.07 15.48 16.57
N TYR A 80 5.66 14.77 17.61
CA TYR A 80 5.96 13.40 17.92
C TYR A 80 5.99 12.57 16.63
N LEU A 81 7.14 11.94 16.40
CA LEU A 81 7.28 10.80 15.50
C LEU A 81 6.20 9.78 15.88
N SER A 82 5.10 9.79 15.14
CA SER A 82 4.14 8.70 15.11
C SER A 82 4.89 7.47 14.62
N LYS A 83 5.23 6.57 15.56
CA LYS A 83 5.70 5.22 15.27
C LYS A 83 4.53 4.35 14.82
N GLN A 84 3.82 4.76 13.78
CA GLN A 84 2.75 3.96 13.20
C GLN A 84 2.94 3.95 11.69
N ASN A 85 3.17 2.75 11.16
CA ASN A 85 3.27 2.41 9.74
C ASN A 85 4.45 3.03 8.99
N ALA A 86 5.68 2.64 9.35
CA ALA A 86 6.84 2.91 8.51
C ALA A 86 6.66 2.22 7.15
N ALA A 87 6.55 3.00 6.07
CA ALA A 87 6.59 2.47 4.72
C ALA A 87 8.01 2.04 4.37
N PHE A 88 8.14 0.87 3.75
CA PHE A 88 9.44 0.34 3.33
C PHE A 88 9.47 0.20 1.81
N ILE A 89 10.63 0.47 1.21
CA ILE A 89 10.93 0.19 -0.20
C ILE A 89 11.78 -1.08 -0.22
N LEU A 90 11.41 -2.05 -1.06
CA LEU A 90 12.13 -3.32 -1.15
C LEU A 90 13.27 -3.27 -2.16
N ALA A 91 13.15 -2.42 -3.19
CA ALA A 91 14.16 -2.27 -4.21
C ALA A 91 15.40 -1.55 -3.68
N ASP A 92 16.57 -2.05 -4.07
CA ASP A 92 17.88 -1.48 -3.70
C ASP A 92 18.05 -0.05 -4.22
N ASN A 93 17.50 0.21 -5.41
CA ASN A 93 17.46 1.53 -6.02
C ASN A 93 16.23 2.27 -5.51
N LYS A 94 16.40 3.05 -4.43
CA LYS A 94 15.38 3.94 -3.85
C LYS A 94 14.95 5.10 -4.77
N GLU A 95 14.94 4.89 -6.08
CA GLU A 95 14.62 5.87 -7.13
C GLU A 95 13.22 6.50 -6.96
N TRP A 96 12.31 5.75 -6.33
CA TRP A 96 10.89 6.11 -6.20
C TRP A 96 10.46 6.42 -4.77
N GLU A 97 11.41 6.71 -3.87
CA GLU A 97 11.12 7.06 -2.47
C GLU A 97 10.29 8.34 -2.32
N TRP A 98 10.37 9.24 -3.31
CA TRP A 98 9.59 10.48 -3.34
C TRP A 98 8.09 10.27 -3.66
N VAL A 99 7.68 9.07 -4.09
CA VAL A 99 6.29 8.82 -4.48
C VAL A 99 5.40 8.85 -3.22
N PRO A 100 4.34 9.69 -3.20
CA PRO A 100 3.47 9.79 -2.02
C PRO A 100 2.80 8.46 -1.66
N LEU A 101 2.81 8.13 -0.37
CA LEU A 101 2.33 6.84 0.14
C LEU A 101 0.86 6.55 -0.22
N HIS A 102 -0.01 7.56 -0.18
CA HIS A 102 -1.43 7.40 -0.55
C HIS A 102 -1.62 6.95 -2.02
N LEU A 103 -0.63 7.14 -2.90
CA LEU A 103 -0.70 6.73 -4.30
C LEU A 103 -0.13 5.33 -4.55
N THR A 104 0.82 4.87 -3.74
CA THR A 104 1.61 3.67 -4.06
C THR A 104 0.74 2.43 -4.16
N LEU A 105 -0.16 2.22 -3.21
CA LEU A 105 -1.12 1.11 -3.27
C LEU A 105 -2.01 1.20 -4.51
N SER A 106 -2.56 2.38 -4.83
CA SER A 106 -3.43 2.55 -6.00
C SER A 106 -2.74 2.20 -7.32
N ILE A 107 -1.45 2.54 -7.44
CA ILE A 107 -0.65 2.26 -8.64
C ILE A 107 -0.48 0.75 -8.81
N VAL A 108 -0.10 0.04 -7.73
CA VAL A 108 0.06 -1.41 -7.75
C VAL A 108 -1.26 -2.11 -8.07
N LEU A 109 -2.36 -1.71 -7.42
CA LEU A 109 -3.67 -2.31 -7.65
C LEU A 109 -4.19 -2.05 -9.07
N ASP A 110 -3.93 -0.88 -9.64
CA ASP A 110 -4.30 -0.57 -11.01
C ASP A 110 -3.60 -1.48 -12.05
N PHE A 111 -2.36 -1.92 -11.77
CA PHE A 111 -1.70 -2.93 -12.59
C PHE A 111 -2.34 -4.31 -12.39
N CYS A 112 -2.63 -4.71 -11.15
CA CYS A 112 -3.32 -5.98 -10.86
C CYS A 112 -4.68 -6.06 -11.58
N PHE A 113 -5.52 -5.03 -11.46
CA PHE A 113 -6.86 -4.99 -12.07
C PHE A 113 -6.85 -5.01 -13.59
N ARG A 114 -5.72 -4.69 -14.22
CA ARG A 114 -5.54 -4.73 -15.68
C ARG A 114 -4.84 -5.99 -16.17
N GLY A 115 -4.55 -6.94 -15.28
CA GLY A 115 -3.83 -8.17 -15.62
C GLY A 115 -2.35 -7.96 -15.91
N ARG A 116 -1.80 -6.79 -15.57
CA ARG A 116 -0.39 -6.42 -15.79
C ARG A 116 0.45 -6.82 -14.57
N PHE A 117 0.54 -8.12 -14.31
CA PHE A 117 1.10 -8.63 -13.06
C PHE A 117 2.62 -8.47 -12.96
N GLU A 118 3.33 -8.45 -14.08
CA GLU A 118 4.79 -8.19 -14.09
C GLU A 118 5.08 -6.77 -13.59
N GLU A 119 4.36 -5.77 -14.09
CA GLU A 119 4.50 -4.39 -13.65
C GLU A 119 3.94 -4.18 -12.25
N ALA A 120 2.92 -4.94 -11.84
CA ALA A 120 2.43 -4.94 -10.46
C ALA A 120 3.52 -5.41 -9.49
N ILE A 121 4.27 -6.46 -9.85
CA ILE A 121 5.41 -6.97 -9.08
C ILE A 121 6.55 -5.93 -9.05
N GLU A 122 6.88 -5.33 -10.20
CA GLU A 122 7.89 -4.26 -10.27
C GLU A 122 7.50 -3.09 -9.36
N ALA A 123 6.24 -2.67 -9.40
CA ALA A 123 5.71 -1.61 -8.55
C ALA A 123 5.73 -2.00 -7.06
N TYR A 124 5.40 -3.25 -6.74
CA TYR A 124 5.40 -3.76 -5.37
C TYR A 124 6.79 -3.72 -4.71
N THR A 125 7.83 -4.04 -5.47
CA THR A 125 9.20 -4.03 -4.97
C THR A 125 9.77 -2.60 -4.94
N SER A 126 9.41 -1.78 -5.93
CA SER A 126 10.03 -0.47 -6.16
C SER A 126 9.39 0.69 -5.40
N LEU A 127 8.10 0.59 -5.05
CA LEU A 127 7.37 1.67 -4.38
C LEU A 127 7.41 1.53 -2.85
N PRO A 128 7.32 2.67 -2.11
CA PRO A 128 7.17 2.62 -0.67
C PRO A 128 5.78 2.10 -0.31
N LEU A 129 5.73 0.90 0.27
CA LEU A 129 4.49 0.28 0.74
C LEU A 129 4.61 -0.05 2.23
N THR A 130 3.51 0.14 2.96
CA THR A 130 3.36 -0.36 4.32
C THR A 130 3.07 -1.87 4.31
N ASP A 131 3.24 -2.54 5.44
CA ASP A 131 2.94 -3.97 5.57
C ASP A 131 1.46 -4.29 5.26
N SER A 132 0.54 -3.42 5.69
CA SER A 132 -0.89 -3.56 5.37
C SER A 132 -1.19 -3.46 3.87
N MET A 133 -0.52 -2.52 3.17
CA MET A 133 -0.63 -2.40 1.71
C MET A 133 -0.07 -3.65 1.02
N ARG A 134 1.02 -4.21 1.54
CA ARG A 134 1.63 -5.44 0.99
C ARG A 134 0.71 -6.66 1.12
N GLN A 135 0.06 -6.83 2.27
CA GLN A 135 -0.94 -7.88 2.48
C GLN A 135 -2.12 -7.73 1.52
N LYS A 136 -2.62 -6.50 1.33
CA LYS A 136 -3.71 -6.23 0.40
C LYS A 136 -3.36 -6.56 -1.06
N VAL A 137 -2.12 -6.30 -1.49
CA VAL A 137 -1.67 -6.69 -2.84
C VAL A 137 -1.64 -8.20 -3.00
N VAL A 138 -1.15 -8.94 -1.99
CA VAL A 138 -1.15 -10.41 -2.01
C VAL A 138 -2.57 -10.95 -2.10
N GLN A 139 -3.49 -10.43 -1.28
CA GLN A 139 -4.91 -10.82 -1.32
C GLN A 139 -5.50 -10.62 -2.72
N VAL A 140 -5.28 -9.47 -3.34
CA VAL A 140 -5.79 -9.19 -4.69
C VAL A 140 -5.18 -10.15 -5.72
N LEU A 141 -3.89 -10.46 -5.64
CA LEU A 141 -3.26 -11.43 -6.54
C LEU A 141 -3.84 -12.85 -6.37
N GLU A 142 -4.18 -13.25 -5.15
CA GLU A 142 -4.89 -14.51 -4.90
C GLU A 142 -6.30 -14.50 -5.49
N GLU A 143 -7.04 -13.39 -5.39
CA GLU A 143 -8.38 -13.23 -5.99
C GLU A 143 -8.33 -13.36 -7.53
N PHE A 144 -7.23 -12.91 -8.16
CA PHE A 144 -6.97 -13.10 -9.59
C PHE A 144 -6.36 -14.46 -9.96
N GLU A 145 -6.25 -15.38 -8.99
CA GLU A 145 -5.64 -16.71 -9.15
C GLU A 145 -4.20 -16.66 -9.68
N GLN A 146 -3.48 -15.55 -9.46
CA GLN A 146 -2.10 -15.37 -9.89
C GLN A 146 -1.12 -15.97 -8.89
N PHE A 147 -1.25 -17.27 -8.64
CA PHE A 147 -0.41 -18.01 -7.70
C PHE A 147 1.10 -17.94 -8.01
N PRO A 148 1.56 -17.94 -9.29
CA PRO A 148 2.98 -17.73 -9.58
C PRO A 148 3.51 -16.38 -9.07
N SER A 149 2.74 -15.31 -9.27
CA SER A 149 3.08 -13.96 -8.82
C SER A 149 3.11 -13.88 -7.30
N VAL A 150 2.14 -14.51 -6.62
CA VAL A 150 2.13 -14.62 -5.15
C VAL A 150 3.42 -15.28 -4.67
N LEU A 151 3.77 -16.47 -5.17
CA LEU A 151 4.98 -17.18 -4.76
C LEU A 151 6.26 -16.36 -4.99
N TYR A 152 6.36 -15.65 -6.11
CA TYR A 152 7.47 -14.75 -6.37
C TYR A 152 7.59 -13.65 -5.32
N LEU A 153 6.47 -13.03 -4.90
CA LEU A 153 6.49 -12.02 -3.84
C LEU A 153 7.01 -12.59 -2.50
N TYR A 154 6.67 -13.84 -2.16
CA TYR A 154 7.20 -14.50 -0.97
C TYR A 154 8.70 -14.78 -1.06
N GLU A 155 9.21 -15.13 -2.25
CA GLU A 155 10.66 -15.27 -2.48
C GLU A 155 11.39 -13.94 -2.30
N VAL A 156 10.84 -12.85 -2.85
CA VAL A 156 11.36 -11.50 -2.66
C VAL A 156 11.39 -11.15 -1.18
N HIS A 157 10.29 -11.32 -0.45
CA HIS A 157 10.23 -11.06 1.00
C HIS A 157 11.26 -11.88 1.79
N ARG A 158 11.45 -13.14 1.43
CA ARG A 158 12.43 -14.01 2.08
C ARG A 158 13.86 -13.54 1.83
N SER A 159 14.16 -13.02 0.63
CA SER A 159 15.49 -12.46 0.31
C SER A 159 15.83 -11.20 1.12
N LEU A 160 14.81 -10.45 1.57
CA LEU A 160 14.96 -9.22 2.35
C LEU A 160 15.16 -9.48 3.85
N GLY A 161 14.91 -10.70 4.32
CA GLY A 161 15.07 -11.09 5.72
C GLY A 161 14.14 -10.31 6.66
N GLY A 162 14.60 -10.04 7.89
CA GLY A 162 13.80 -9.40 8.94
C GLY A 162 13.56 -7.90 8.80
N ALA A 163 13.80 -7.32 7.62
CA ALA A 163 13.59 -5.90 7.37
C ALA A 163 12.11 -5.52 7.20
N VAL A 164 11.25 -6.50 6.90
CA VAL A 164 9.83 -6.34 6.62
C VAL A 164 9.03 -7.35 7.44
N HIS A 165 7.80 -7.01 7.82
CA HIS A 165 6.94 -7.98 8.50
C HIS A 165 6.63 -9.16 7.58
N ALA A 166 6.62 -10.36 8.17
CA ALA A 166 6.28 -11.58 7.45
C ALA A 166 4.85 -11.49 6.89
N LEU A 167 4.69 -11.83 5.61
CA LEU A 167 3.40 -12.02 4.97
C LEU A 167 2.69 -13.26 5.55
N ASP A 168 1.37 -13.34 5.37
CA ASP A 168 0.58 -14.46 5.91
C ASP A 168 0.98 -15.78 5.24
N VAL A 169 1.32 -16.77 6.05
CA VAL A 169 1.82 -18.05 5.56
C VAL A 169 0.72 -18.87 4.86
N ALA A 170 -0.54 -18.67 5.26
CA ALA A 170 -1.67 -19.38 4.66
C ALA A 170 -1.77 -19.13 3.14
N SER A 171 -1.55 -17.89 2.69
CA SER A 171 -1.56 -17.52 1.27
C SER A 171 -0.41 -18.19 0.48
N GLU A 172 0.79 -18.32 1.06
CA GLU A 172 1.90 -19.05 0.40
C GLU A 172 1.56 -20.53 0.22
N LEU A 173 1.07 -21.18 1.28
CA LEU A 173 0.71 -22.60 1.25
C LEU A 173 -0.46 -22.86 0.30
N ASN A 174 -1.47 -21.98 0.29
CA ASN A 174 -2.58 -22.06 -0.65
C ASN A 174 -2.08 -21.95 -2.10
N ALA A 175 -1.20 -20.99 -2.40
CA ALA A 175 -0.61 -20.85 -3.72
C ALA A 175 0.19 -22.09 -4.15
N LEU A 176 1.00 -22.68 -3.25
CA LEU A 176 1.73 -23.93 -3.53
C LEU A 176 0.79 -25.10 -3.81
N LYS A 177 -0.28 -25.24 -3.02
CA LYS A 177 -1.31 -26.26 -3.20
C LYS A 177 -2.01 -26.14 -4.55
N LYS A 178 -2.39 -24.92 -4.94
CA LYS A 178 -3.05 -24.63 -6.22
C LYS A 178 -2.14 -24.89 -7.42
N MET A 179 -0.84 -24.65 -7.27
CA MET A 179 0.17 -24.96 -8.28
C MET A 179 0.57 -26.45 -8.32
N GLY A 180 0.04 -27.30 -7.43
CA GLY A 180 0.37 -28.72 -7.36
C GLY A 180 1.77 -29.02 -6.81
N ARG A 181 2.44 -28.05 -6.18
CA ARG A 181 3.79 -28.19 -5.61
C ARG A 181 3.71 -28.70 -4.17
N VAL A 182 3.15 -29.90 -3.99
CA VAL A 182 2.83 -30.48 -2.67
C VAL A 182 4.10 -30.76 -1.84
N ASP A 183 5.16 -31.28 -2.46
CA ASP A 183 6.41 -31.57 -1.75
C ASP A 183 7.06 -30.30 -1.17
N GLU A 184 6.96 -29.20 -1.91
CA GLU A 184 7.44 -27.91 -1.46
C GLU A 184 6.54 -27.32 -0.37
N MET A 185 5.22 -27.49 -0.49
CA MET A 185 4.26 -27.11 0.55
C MET A 185 4.56 -27.82 1.86
N ASP A 186 4.79 -29.14 1.83
CA ASP A 186 5.13 -29.93 3.01
C ASP A 186 6.46 -29.49 3.64
N SER A 187 7.47 -29.27 2.79
CA SER A 187 8.77 -28.76 3.23
C SER A 187 8.63 -27.38 3.87
N ARG A 188 7.81 -26.49 3.29
CA ARG A 188 7.54 -25.16 3.85
C ARG A 188 6.82 -25.27 5.18
N PHE A 189 5.76 -26.07 5.26
CA PHE A 189 4.97 -26.31 6.47
C PHE A 189 5.82 -26.82 7.64
N GLN A 190 6.71 -27.80 7.39
CA GLN A 190 7.61 -28.34 8.42
C GLN A 190 8.60 -27.31 8.95
N ASN A 191 9.01 -26.33 8.13
CA ASN A 191 9.91 -25.26 8.52
C ASN A 191 9.23 -24.11 9.28
N LEU A 192 7.90 -24.13 9.40
CA LEU A 192 7.17 -23.07 10.11
C LEU A 192 7.31 -23.20 11.63
N PRO A 193 7.16 -22.08 12.37
CA PRO A 193 6.99 -22.12 13.82
C PRO A 193 5.77 -22.96 14.21
N THR A 194 5.86 -23.67 15.34
CA THR A 194 4.76 -24.52 15.86
C THR A 194 3.43 -23.78 16.04
N LYS A 195 3.48 -22.48 16.35
CA LYS A 195 2.30 -21.62 16.44
C LYS A 195 1.55 -21.53 15.10
N GLU A 196 2.27 -21.24 14.02
CA GLU A 196 1.71 -21.15 12.67
C GLU A 196 1.24 -22.53 12.19
N GLN A 197 2.02 -23.59 12.46
CA GLN A 197 1.61 -24.96 12.12
C GLN A 197 0.26 -25.31 12.75
N SER A 198 0.00 -24.89 14.00
CA SER A 198 -1.26 -25.19 14.70
C SER A 198 -2.47 -24.38 14.25
N ARG A 199 -2.32 -23.41 13.34
CA ARG A 199 -3.45 -22.59 12.88
C ARG A 199 -4.45 -23.44 12.08
N ALA A 200 -5.73 -23.23 12.35
CA ALA A 200 -6.81 -24.06 11.80
C ALA A 200 -6.93 -23.95 10.27
N ASP A 201 -6.75 -22.76 9.71
CA ASP A 201 -6.74 -22.50 8.27
C ASP A 201 -5.61 -23.27 7.56
N ILE A 202 -4.40 -23.26 8.14
CA ILE A 202 -3.25 -24.00 7.63
C ILE A 202 -3.48 -25.52 7.73
N GLN A 203 -4.02 -26.02 8.84
CA GLN A 203 -4.31 -27.46 8.98
C GLN A 203 -5.35 -27.94 7.94
N VAL A 204 -6.38 -27.14 7.67
CA VAL A 204 -7.35 -27.41 6.60
C VAL A 204 -6.67 -27.42 5.22
N LEU A 205 -5.70 -26.54 4.97
CA LEU A 205 -4.92 -26.55 3.74
C LEU A 205 -4.06 -27.82 3.60
N MET A 206 -3.46 -28.30 4.68
CA MET A 206 -2.68 -29.55 4.71
C MET A 206 -3.54 -30.81 4.64
N GLY A 207 -4.84 -30.71 4.95
CA GLY A 207 -5.77 -31.84 4.95
C GLY A 207 -5.72 -32.70 6.22
N ASN A 208 -5.33 -32.09 7.34
CA ASN A 208 -5.23 -32.70 8.67
C ASN A 208 -6.44 -32.40 9.57
#